data_AF-A0A833SCX6-F1
#
_entry.id   AF-A0A833SCX6-F1
#
_cell.length_a   1.000
_cell.length_b   1.000
_cell.length_c   1.000
_cell.angle_alpha   90.00
_cell.angle_beta   90.00
_cell.angle_gamma   90.00
#
_symmetry.space_group_name_H-M   'P 1'
#
loop_
_entity.id
_entity.type
_entity.pdbx_description
1 polymer ?
#
loop_
_entity_poly.entity_id
_entity_poly.type
_entity_poly.pdbx_seq_one_letter_code
_entity_poly.pdbx_strand_id
1 'polypeptide(L)'
;MNGNKTHSVHFDPSPPQPPAKRNSVVRKIMLQTIGEQYEDTSLPAVQSFVASVENYCASTESLASLGKSLYTSPALVFVVDEVMRVILWNDCAVKLCGYSREEMAGRNLLKELPYLVPPLQPSAV
;
A
#
# COMPACT_ATOMS: atom_id res chain seq x y z
N MET A 1 -52.53 68.71 3.95
CA MET A 1 -51.22 68.14 4.33
C MET A 1 -51.46 66.87 5.12
N ASN A 2 -50.93 65.73 4.70
CA ASN A 2 -50.61 64.56 5.53
C ASN A 2 -49.58 63.73 4.74
N GLY A 3 -48.31 63.93 5.05
CA GLY A 3 -47.19 63.25 4.39
C GLY A 3 -46.95 61.87 4.99
N ASN A 4 -47.20 60.83 4.20
CA ASN A 4 -46.84 59.46 4.55
C ASN A 4 -45.35 59.26 4.23
N LYS A 5 -44.52 59.00 5.26
CA LYS A 5 -43.07 58.74 5.10
C LYS A 5 -42.86 57.36 4.48
N THR A 6 -42.29 57.33 3.28
CA THR A 6 -41.82 56.11 2.61
C THR A 6 -40.50 55.66 3.23
N HIS A 7 -40.54 54.68 4.14
CA HIS A 7 -39.34 53.93 4.53
C HIS A 7 -39.05 52.89 3.44
N SER A 8 -38.08 53.18 2.57
CA SER A 8 -37.51 52.20 1.64
C SER A 8 -36.48 51.36 2.40
N VAL A 9 -36.84 50.13 2.75
CA VAL A 9 -35.92 49.13 3.31
C VAL A 9 -35.00 48.65 2.18
N HIS A 10 -33.73 49.04 2.24
CA HIS A 10 -32.67 48.55 1.36
C HIS A 10 -32.22 47.18 1.90
N PHE A 11 -32.50 46.10 1.16
CA PHE A 11 -32.08 44.74 1.50
C PHE A 11 -30.70 44.52 0.88
N ASP A 12 -29.65 44.63 1.68
CA ASP A 12 -28.28 44.33 1.24
C ASP A 12 -28.06 42.82 1.34
N PRO A 13 -27.81 42.08 0.24
CA PRO A 13 -27.54 40.66 0.32
C PRO A 13 -26.10 40.46 0.78
N SER A 14 -25.90 40.27 2.09
CA SER A 14 -24.62 39.78 2.61
C SER A 14 -24.25 38.46 1.90
N PRO A 15 -23.00 38.30 1.43
CA PRO A 15 -22.58 37.09 0.74
C PRO A 15 -22.64 35.88 1.70
N PRO A 16 -22.90 34.66 1.17
CA PRO A 16 -23.02 33.46 1.98
C PRO A 16 -21.70 33.20 2.71
N GLN A 17 -21.71 33.38 4.04
CA GLN A 17 -20.60 33.01 4.91
C GLN A 17 -20.42 31.48 4.86
N PRO A 18 -19.24 30.96 4.50
CA PRO A 18 -19.00 29.51 4.48
C PRO A 18 -19.13 28.92 5.90
N PRO A 19 -19.54 27.65 6.04
CA PRO A 19 -19.84 27.04 7.34
C PRO A 19 -18.56 26.83 8.17
N ALA A 20 -18.16 27.87 8.89
CA ALA A 20 -17.10 27.86 9.87
C ALA A 20 -17.62 27.27 11.19
N LYS A 21 -17.38 25.99 11.45
CA LYS A 21 -17.26 25.47 12.84
C LYS A 21 -16.80 24.01 12.98
N ARG A 22 -16.87 23.17 11.94
CA ARG A 22 -16.53 21.74 12.07
C ARG A 22 -15.05 21.39 11.81
N ASN A 23 -14.26 22.34 11.32
CA ASN A 23 -12.87 22.12 10.89
C ASN A 23 -11.81 22.64 11.89
N SER A 24 -12.19 23.10 13.09
CA SER A 24 -11.25 23.74 14.03
C SER A 24 -10.31 22.76 14.72
N VAL A 25 -10.80 21.56 15.07
CA VAL A 25 -10.00 20.54 15.77
C VAL A 25 -8.95 19.94 14.83
N VAL A 26 -9.34 19.56 13.61
CA VAL A 26 -8.42 19.03 12.59
C VAL A 26 -7.35 20.08 12.25
N ARG A 27 -7.76 21.35 12.06
CA ARG A 27 -6.84 22.46 11.81
C ARG A 27 -5.86 22.67 12.98
N LYS A 28 -6.33 22.57 14.22
CA LYS A 28 -5.50 22.73 15.42
C LYS A 28 -4.49 21.59 15.56
N ILE A 29 -4.93 20.34 15.35
CA ILE A 29 -4.05 19.16 15.38
C ILE A 29 -2.96 19.27 14.31
N MET A 30 -3.31 19.69 13.09
CA MET A 30 -2.34 19.89 12.02
C MET A 30 -1.33 20.99 12.37
N LEU A 31 -1.79 22.18 12.76
CA LEU A 31 -0.89 23.28 13.14
C LEU A 31 0.08 22.91 14.28
N GLN A 32 -0.37 22.10 15.24
CA GLN A 32 0.47 21.66 16.37
C GLN A 32 1.47 20.56 16.02
N THR A 33 1.21 19.75 14.99
CA THR A 33 2.07 18.60 14.64
C THR A 33 3.16 18.97 13.62
N ILE A 34 2.87 19.90 12.70
CA ILE A 34 3.74 20.20 11.54
C ILE A 34 4.18 21.67 11.42
N GLY A 35 3.66 22.60 12.24
CA GLY A 35 4.04 24.03 12.20
C GLY A 35 3.57 24.77 10.94
N GLU A 36 3.88 26.07 10.83
CA GLU A 36 3.40 27.05 9.81
C GLU A 36 3.75 26.74 8.34
N GLN A 37 4.20 25.52 8.01
CA GLN A 37 4.31 25.06 6.63
C GLN A 37 2.94 24.60 6.13
N TYR A 38 2.03 25.55 5.93
CA TYR A 38 0.73 25.27 5.33
C TYR A 38 0.36 26.36 4.33
N GLU A 39 1.03 26.34 3.20
CA GLU A 39 0.43 26.80 1.95
C GLU A 39 0.18 25.55 1.10
N ASP A 40 -1.08 25.34 0.73
CA ASP A 40 -1.54 24.38 -0.29
C ASP A 40 -1.68 22.87 0.00
N THR A 41 -1.58 22.38 1.23
CA THR A 41 -2.10 21.01 1.46
C THR A 41 -3.63 21.06 1.51
N SER A 42 -4.29 20.92 0.36
CA SER A 42 -5.76 20.88 0.33
C SER A 42 -6.28 19.66 1.11
N LEU A 43 -7.46 19.75 1.76
CA LEU A 43 -8.10 18.57 2.38
C LEU A 43 -8.16 17.35 1.43
N PRO A 44 -8.44 17.53 0.12
CA PRO A 44 -8.31 16.46 -0.88
C PRO A 44 -6.92 15.80 -0.94
N ALA A 45 -5.83 16.56 -0.80
CA ALA A 45 -4.47 16.01 -0.84
C ALA A 45 -4.20 15.09 0.36
N VAL A 46 -4.67 15.47 1.56
CA VAL A 46 -4.55 14.62 2.76
C VAL A 46 -5.38 13.36 2.62
N GLN A 47 -6.61 13.47 2.10
CA GLN A 47 -7.48 12.32 1.85
C GLN A 47 -6.87 11.35 0.82
N SER A 48 -6.27 11.88 -0.27
CA SER A 48 -5.58 11.08 -1.27
C SER A 48 -4.35 10.38 -0.68
N PHE A 49 -3.60 11.05 0.18
CA PHE A 49 -2.47 10.44 0.89
C PHE A 49 -2.92 9.31 1.82
N VAL A 50 -3.95 9.53 2.63
CA VAL A 50 -4.50 8.49 3.52
C VAL A 50 -4.96 7.28 2.72
N ALA A 51 -5.73 7.49 1.65
CA ALA A 51 -6.16 6.41 0.77
C ALA A 51 -4.98 5.65 0.12
N SER A 52 -3.91 6.37 -0.25
CA SER A 52 -2.69 5.76 -0.77
C SER A 52 -2.00 4.87 0.26
N VAL A 53 -1.90 5.33 1.51
CA VAL A 53 -1.35 4.54 2.63
C VAL A 53 -2.20 3.31 2.91
N GLU A 54 -3.53 3.46 2.98
CA GLU A 54 -4.46 2.34 3.18
C GLU A 54 -4.31 1.28 2.09
N ASN A 55 -4.26 1.70 0.82
CA ASN A 55 -4.08 0.81 -0.31
C ASN A 55 -2.71 0.09 -0.28
N TYR A 56 -1.65 0.80 0.11
CA TYR A 56 -0.33 0.20 0.31
C TYR A 56 -0.37 -0.86 1.41
N CYS A 57 -0.94 -0.54 2.58
CA CYS A 57 -1.08 -1.47 3.69
C CYS A 57 -1.85 -2.73 3.27
N ALA A 58 -3.01 -2.58 2.63
CA ALA A 58 -3.81 -3.71 2.14
C ALA A 58 -3.04 -4.57 1.12
N SER A 59 -2.25 -3.95 0.24
CA SER A 59 -1.39 -4.65 -0.73
C SER A 59 -0.29 -5.45 -0.01
N THR A 60 0.37 -4.85 0.98
CA THR A 60 1.41 -5.53 1.77
C THR A 60 0.86 -6.68 2.61
N GLU A 61 -0.34 -6.54 3.17
CA GLU A 61 -1.01 -7.60 3.92
C GLU A 61 -1.38 -8.78 3.01
N SER A 62 -1.90 -8.48 1.81
CA SER A 62 -2.20 -9.50 0.80
C SER A 62 -0.95 -10.28 0.40
N LEU A 63 0.17 -9.60 0.16
CA LEU A 63 1.46 -10.23 -0.15
C LEU A 63 1.98 -11.07 1.03
N ALA A 64 1.87 -10.57 2.26
CA ALA A 64 2.30 -11.31 3.45
C ALA A 64 1.46 -12.59 3.64
N SER A 65 0.15 -12.51 3.42
CA SER A 65 -0.76 -13.66 3.46
C SER A 65 -0.39 -14.71 2.40
N LEU A 66 -0.19 -14.28 1.15
CA LEU A 66 0.24 -15.15 0.06
C LEU A 66 1.59 -15.82 0.37
N GLY A 67 2.55 -15.05 0.86
CA GLY A 67 3.86 -15.56 1.29
C GLY A 67 3.70 -16.65 2.34
N LYS A 68 2.92 -16.41 3.40
CA LYS A 68 2.64 -17.42 4.44
C LYS A 68 2.07 -18.71 3.85
N SER A 69 1.09 -18.62 2.95
CA SER A 69 0.49 -19.80 2.30
C SER A 69 1.50 -20.59 1.47
N LEU A 70 2.40 -19.92 0.75
CA LEU A 70 3.47 -20.58 -0.01
C LEU A 70 4.49 -21.25 0.92
N TYR A 71 4.84 -20.60 2.03
CA TYR A 71 5.79 -21.12 3.01
C TYR A 71 5.29 -22.38 3.72
N THR A 72 4.00 -22.42 4.09
CA THR A 72 3.38 -23.53 4.82
C THR A 72 2.75 -24.59 3.92
N SER A 73 2.76 -24.38 2.60
CA SER A 73 2.21 -25.34 1.63
C SER A 73 2.86 -26.73 1.78
N PRO A 74 2.07 -27.82 1.71
CA PRO A 74 2.60 -29.18 1.72
C PRO A 74 3.31 -29.56 0.42
N ALA A 75 3.23 -28.73 -0.63
CA ALA A 75 3.96 -28.94 -1.88
C ALA A 75 5.40 -28.40 -1.79
N LEU A 76 6.32 -28.99 -2.55
CA LEU A 76 7.65 -28.44 -2.77
C LEU A 76 7.54 -27.11 -3.50
N VAL A 77 7.86 -25.98 -2.83
CA VAL A 77 7.83 -24.65 -3.44
C VAL A 77 9.17 -23.96 -3.25
N PHE A 78 9.71 -23.48 -4.36
CA PHE A 78 10.84 -22.57 -4.39
C PHE A 78 10.61 -21.48 -5.44
N VAL A 79 11.22 -20.33 -5.23
CA VAL A 79 11.20 -19.22 -6.18
C VAL A 79 12.64 -18.84 -6.48
N VAL A 80 12.92 -18.51 -7.75
CA VAL A 80 14.25 -18.11 -8.21
C VAL A 80 14.20 -16.73 -8.88
N ASP A 81 15.34 -16.04 -8.90
CA ASP A 81 15.52 -14.81 -9.68
C ASP A 81 15.81 -15.09 -11.18
N GLU A 82 16.02 -14.04 -11.95
CA GLU A 82 16.33 -14.09 -13.40
C GLU A 82 17.60 -14.90 -13.73
N VAL A 83 18.49 -15.08 -12.76
CA VAL A 83 19.74 -15.83 -12.89
C VAL A 83 19.65 -17.17 -12.16
N MET A 84 18.44 -17.68 -11.94
CA MET A 84 18.14 -18.96 -11.29
C MET A 84 18.65 -19.07 -9.85
N ARG A 85 18.86 -17.96 -9.14
CA ARG A 85 19.24 -17.97 -7.73
C ARG A 85 18.01 -18.07 -6.84
N VAL A 86 18.04 -18.96 -5.86
CA VAL A 86 16.89 -19.19 -4.97
C VAL A 86 16.64 -17.96 -4.08
N ILE A 87 15.41 -17.44 -4.14
CA ILE A 87 14.91 -16.32 -3.31
C ILE A 87 13.85 -16.76 -2.30
N LEU A 88 13.20 -17.91 -2.51
CA LEU A 88 12.27 -18.52 -1.55
C LEU A 88 12.48 -20.03 -1.52
N TRP A 89 12.52 -20.59 -0.31
CA TRP A 89 12.62 -22.02 -0.06
C TRP A 89 11.65 -22.39 1.08
N ASN A 90 10.54 -23.07 0.75
CA ASN A 90 9.46 -23.32 1.70
C ASN A 90 9.76 -24.45 2.69
N ASP A 91 8.89 -24.67 3.69
CA ASP A 91 9.09 -25.71 4.71
C ASP A 91 9.18 -27.11 4.10
N CYS A 92 8.38 -27.39 3.07
CA CYS A 92 8.39 -28.68 2.40
C CYS A 92 9.72 -28.91 1.66
N ALA A 93 10.30 -27.88 1.05
CA ALA A 93 11.58 -27.94 0.37
C ALA A 93 12.74 -28.28 1.31
N VAL A 94 12.75 -27.70 2.51
CA VAL A 94 13.73 -28.08 3.56
C VAL A 94 13.58 -29.55 3.92
N LYS A 95 12.33 -30.00 4.14
CA LYS A 95 12.06 -31.39 4.56
C LYS A 95 12.39 -32.43 3.49
N LEU A 96 12.08 -32.15 2.23
CA LEU A 96 12.24 -33.11 1.14
C LEU A 96 13.66 -33.13 0.59
N CYS A 97 14.30 -31.98 0.44
CA CYS A 97 15.64 -31.89 -0.14
C CYS A 97 16.75 -32.01 0.92
N GLY A 98 16.44 -31.76 2.19
CA GLY A 98 17.40 -31.82 3.30
C GLY A 98 18.30 -30.60 3.44
N TYR A 99 18.21 -29.63 2.53
CA TYR A 99 18.96 -28.38 2.59
C TYR A 99 18.19 -27.30 3.35
N SER A 100 18.91 -26.56 4.21
CA SER A 100 18.37 -25.42 4.93
C SER A 100 18.10 -24.25 3.98
N ARG A 101 17.29 -23.28 4.44
CA ARG A 101 17.00 -22.07 3.66
C ARG A 101 18.24 -21.23 3.47
N GLU A 102 19.04 -21.13 4.51
CA GLU A 102 20.26 -20.34 4.56
C GLU A 102 21.31 -20.93 3.63
N GLU A 103 21.38 -22.26 3.54
CA GLU A 103 22.22 -22.94 2.58
C GLU A 103 21.79 -22.63 1.16
N MET A 104 20.48 -22.68 0.88
CA MET A 104 19.99 -22.57 -0.49
C MET A 104 19.81 -21.12 -0.99
N ALA A 105 19.60 -20.17 -0.10
CA ALA A 105 19.41 -18.76 -0.44
C ALA A 105 20.57 -18.23 -1.29
N GLY A 106 20.24 -17.64 -2.45
CA GLY A 106 21.21 -17.09 -3.39
C GLY A 106 21.99 -18.12 -4.21
N ARG A 107 21.85 -19.43 -3.97
CA ARG A 107 22.47 -20.47 -4.80
C ARG A 107 21.76 -20.60 -6.13
N ASN A 108 22.55 -20.81 -7.19
CA ASN A 108 22.01 -21.06 -8.53
C ASN A 108 21.49 -22.50 -8.61
N LEU A 109 20.18 -22.64 -8.80
CA LEU A 109 19.51 -23.93 -8.76
C LEU A 109 20.00 -24.90 -9.84
N LEU A 110 20.26 -24.42 -11.06
CA LEU A 110 20.68 -25.28 -12.17
C LEU A 110 22.11 -25.80 -12.02
N LYS A 111 23.00 -24.99 -11.42
CA LYS A 111 24.40 -25.38 -11.22
C LYS A 111 24.57 -26.29 -10.01
N GLU A 112 23.88 -25.97 -8.92
CA GLU A 112 24.09 -26.62 -7.62
C GLU A 112 23.14 -27.80 -7.38
N LEU A 113 21.95 -27.80 -8.00
CA LEU A 113 20.95 -28.87 -7.90
C LEU A 113 20.43 -29.31 -9.28
N PRO A 114 21.29 -29.81 -10.18
CA PRO A 114 20.89 -30.20 -11.53
C PRO A 114 19.88 -31.36 -11.57
N TYR A 115 19.71 -32.09 -10.47
CA TYR A 115 18.78 -33.22 -10.36
C TYR A 115 17.40 -32.84 -9.81
N LEU A 116 17.25 -31.64 -9.24
CA LEU A 116 15.97 -31.23 -8.65
C LEU A 116 14.95 -30.83 -9.74
N VAL A 117 15.45 -30.26 -10.83
CA VAL A 117 14.65 -29.94 -12.02
C VAL A 117 15.00 -30.96 -13.09
N PRO A 118 14.05 -31.81 -13.52
CA PRO A 118 14.30 -32.72 -14.62
C PRO A 118 14.81 -31.93 -15.84
N PRO A 119 15.84 -32.42 -16.55
CA PRO A 119 16.28 -31.77 -17.78
C PRO A 119 15.08 -31.68 -18.73
N LEU A 120 14.93 -30.52 -19.39
CA LEU A 120 13.91 -30.32 -20.41
C LEU A 120 14.11 -31.41 -21.47
N GLN A 121 13.27 -32.44 -21.48
CA GLN A 121 13.33 -33.44 -22.54
C GLN A 121 12.95 -32.73 -23.83
N PRO A 122 13.75 -32.82 -24.91
CA PRO A 122 13.33 -32.32 -26.20
C PRO A 122 12.01 -33.00 -26.51
N SER A 123 10.95 -32.21 -26.72
CA SER A 123 9.63 -32.70 -27.11
C SER A 123 9.83 -33.70 -28.25
N ALA A 124 9.43 -34.95 -28.04
CA ALA A 124 9.48 -35.97 -29.08
C ALA A 124 8.68 -35.44 -30.29
N VAL A 125 9.39 -35.11 -31.36
CA VAL A 125 8.84 -34.81 -32.70
C VAL A 125 8.79 -36.08 -33.52
#